data_AF-A0A4Q7LLW9-F1
#
_entry.id   AF-A0A4Q7LLW9-F1
#
_cell.length_a   1.000
_cell.length_b   1.000
_cell.length_c   1.000
_cell.angle_alpha   90.00
_cell.angle_beta   90.00
_cell.angle_gamma   90.00
#
_symmetry.space_group_name_H-M   'P 1'
#
loop_
_entity.id
_entity.type
_entity.pdbx_description
1 polymer ?
#
loop_
_entity_poly.entity_id
_entity_poly.type
_entity_poly.pdbx_seq_one_letter_code
_entity_poly.pdbx_strand_id
1 'polypeptide(L)' 'MTVTTMTFQHVNAFDALMAQAGAAVGNALRSVANLFATDAATEPRTAQELLDWADQYEDTQPSYAADLRAAAQRHIDRNR' A
#
# COMPACT_ATOMS: atom_id res chain seq x y z
N MET A 1 28.66 -52.65 -23.85
CA MET A 1 27.44 -52.02 -23.29
C MET A 1 27.76 -50.56 -23.03
N THR A 2 27.25 -49.67 -23.87
CA THR A 2 27.50 -48.21 -23.77
C THR A 2 26.45 -47.60 -22.84
N VAL A 3 26.89 -47.05 -21.71
CA VAL A 3 26.00 -46.34 -20.77
C VAL A 3 25.98 -44.87 -21.19
N THR A 4 24.83 -44.42 -21.69
CA THR A 4 24.59 -43.00 -22.01
C THR A 4 24.18 -42.29 -20.73
N THR A 5 25.11 -41.54 -20.14
CA THR A 5 24.81 -40.61 -19.04
C THR A 5 24.01 -39.44 -19.61
N MET A 6 22.71 -39.37 -19.32
CA MET A 6 21.90 -38.18 -19.56
C MET A 6 22.10 -37.19 -18.41
N THR A 7 22.79 -36.09 -18.68
CA THR A 7 22.95 -34.97 -17.74
C THR A 7 21.72 -34.07 -17.84
N PHE A 8 20.87 -34.06 -16.81
CA PHE A 8 19.71 -33.16 -16.74
C PHE A 8 20.14 -31.77 -16.28
N GLN A 9 20.00 -30.77 -17.15
CA GLN A 9 20.30 -29.36 -16.86
C GLN A 9 19.17 -28.71 -16.03
N HIS A 10 19.18 -28.92 -14.71
CA HIS A 10 18.18 -28.35 -13.79
C HIS A 10 18.37 -26.85 -13.48
N VAL A 11 19.38 -26.19 -14.07
CA VAL A 11 19.91 -24.91 -13.58
C VAL A 11 19.05 -23.68 -13.93
N ASN A 12 18.03 -23.81 -14.79
CA ASN A 12 17.35 -22.63 -15.37
C ASN A 12 15.87 -22.48 -14.97
N ALA A 13 15.20 -23.56 -14.56
CA ALA A 13 13.75 -23.52 -14.30
C ALA A 13 13.40 -22.81 -12.98
N PHE A 14 14.21 -23.04 -11.94
CA PHE A 14 14.02 -22.38 -10.65
C PHE A 14 14.36 -20.89 -10.71
N ASP A 15 15.38 -20.53 -11.49
CA ASP A 15 15.81 -19.13 -11.66
C ASP A 15 14.77 -18.34 -12.47
N ALA A 16 14.22 -18.95 -13.53
CA ALA A 16 13.10 -18.38 -14.29
C ALA A 16 11.83 -18.22 -13.44
N LEU A 17 11.53 -19.21 -12.58
CA LEU A 17 10.41 -19.13 -11.63
C LEU A 17 10.62 -17.99 -10.62
N MET A 18 11.82 -17.85 -10.06
CA MET A 18 12.15 -16.79 -9.11
C MET A 18 12.13 -15.41 -9.77
N ALA A 19 12.63 -15.28 -10.99
CA ALA A 19 12.54 -14.05 -11.77
C ALA A 19 11.08 -13.67 -12.09
N GLN A 20 10.24 -14.65 -12.46
CA GLN A 20 8.83 -14.44 -12.72
C GLN A 20 8.05 -14.09 -11.44
N ALA A 21 8.35 -14.75 -10.34
CA ALA A 21 7.79 -14.43 -9.02
C ALA A 21 8.18 -13.00 -8.58
N GLY A 22 9.45 -12.63 -8.75
CA GLY A 22 9.93 -11.27 -8.46
C GLY A 22 9.23 -10.20 -9.31
N ALA A 23 9.01 -10.47 -10.59
CA ALA A 23 8.27 -9.57 -11.48
C ALA A 23 6.79 -9.44 -11.08
N ALA A 24 6.14 -10.55 -10.69
CA ALA A 24 4.75 -10.56 -10.25
C ALA A 24 4.57 -9.77 -8.94
N VAL A 25 5.44 -9.98 -7.95
CA VAL A 25 5.43 -9.24 -6.69
C VAL A 25 5.71 -7.75 -6.94
N GLY A 26 6.70 -7.43 -7.77
CA GLY A 26 7.02 -6.04 -8.11
C GLY A 26 5.86 -5.32 -8.81
N ASN A 27 5.14 -6.01 -9.71
CA ASN A 27 3.97 -5.45 -10.37
C ASN A 27 2.78 -5.29 -9.42
N ALA A 28 2.58 -6.23 -8.49
CA ALA A 28 1.55 -6.11 -7.46
C ALA A 28 1.82 -4.93 -6.53
N LEU A 29 3.06 -4.80 -6.04
CA LEU A 29 3.46 -3.65 -5.21
C LEU A 29 3.33 -2.32 -5.97
N ARG A 30 3.70 -2.29 -7.26
CA ARG A 30 3.53 -1.09 -8.09
C ARG A 30 2.06 -0.76 -8.33
N SER A 31 1.20 -1.76 -8.52
CA SER A 31 -0.25 -1.58 -8.65
C SER A 31 -0.83 -0.99 -7.37
N VAL A 32 -0.44 -1.53 -6.21
CA VAL A 32 -0.85 -1.00 -4.91
C VAL A 32 -0.32 0.42 -4.71
N ALA A 33 0.95 0.68 -5.03
CA ALA A 33 1.54 2.01 -4.97
C ALA A 33 0.82 2.99 -5.89
N ASN A 34 0.39 2.58 -7.09
CA ASN A 34 -0.37 3.45 -8.00
C ASN A 34 -1.78 3.75 -7.47
N LEU A 35 -2.43 2.80 -6.80
CA LEU A 35 -3.72 3.04 -6.14
C LEU A 35 -3.57 4.11 -5.05
N PHE A 36 -2.54 3.98 -4.19
CA PHE A 36 -2.26 4.96 -3.13
C PHE A 36 -1.63 6.27 -3.64
N ALA A 37 -0.91 6.26 -4.75
CA ALA A 37 -0.33 7.47 -5.35
C ALA A 37 -1.39 8.31 -6.08
N THR A 38 -2.49 7.69 -6.52
CA THR A 38 -3.64 8.40 -7.08
C THR A 38 -4.51 9.00 -5.98
N ASP A 39 -4.55 8.37 -4.81
CA ASP A 39 -5.04 8.95 -3.55
C ASP A 39 -3.99 9.81 -2.85
N ALA A 40 -3.39 10.75 -3.59
CA ALA A 40 -3.02 12.03 -3.00
C ALA A 40 -4.30 12.80 -2.65
N ALA A 41 -5.15 12.16 -1.85
CA ALA A 41 -6.32 12.77 -1.25
C ALA A 41 -5.81 13.99 -0.52
N THR A 42 -6.30 15.15 -0.97
CA THR A 42 -5.75 16.45 -0.61
C THR A 42 -5.64 16.52 0.90
N GLU A 43 -4.40 16.64 1.40
CA GLU A 43 -4.17 16.72 2.83
C GLU A 43 -4.98 17.90 3.38
N PRO A 44 -5.94 17.66 4.29
CA PRO A 44 -6.83 18.71 4.77
C PRO A 44 -6.00 19.79 5.46
N ARG A 45 -6.12 21.04 4.99
CA ARG A 45 -5.29 22.17 5.45
C ARG A 45 -5.97 22.97 6.55
N THR A 46 -7.26 22.72 6.77
CA THR A 46 -8.05 23.38 7.80
C THR A 46 -8.65 22.35 8.76
N ALA A 47 -8.95 22.80 9.98
CA ALA A 47 -9.64 21.95 10.96
C ALA A 47 -11.01 21.49 10.48
N GLN A 48 -11.71 22.30 9.67
CA GLN A 48 -13.00 21.93 9.09
C GLN A 48 -12.85 20.81 8.06
N GLU A 49 -11.87 20.91 7.15
CA GLU A 49 -11.60 19.86 6.17
C GLU A 49 -11.19 18.54 6.86
N LEU A 50 -10.46 18.60 7.98
CA LEU A 50 -10.13 17.41 8.78
C LEU A 50 -11.36 16.71 9.36
N LEU A 51 -12.37 17.48 9.79
CA LEU A 51 -13.63 16.93 10.30
C LEU A 51 -14.45 16.29 9.18
N ASP A 52 -14.56 16.98 8.03
CA ASP A 52 -15.26 16.45 6.86
C ASP A 52 -14.58 15.17 6.31
N TRP A 53 -13.26 15.05 6.49
CA TRP A 53 -12.51 13.84 6.19
C TRP A 53 -12.77 12.73 7.22
N ALA A 54 -12.83 13.06 8.51
CA ALA A 54 -13.13 12.11 9.57
C ALA A 54 -14.49 11.42 9.36
N ASP A 55 -15.49 12.17 8.89
CA ASP A 55 -16.84 11.64 8.66
C ASP A 55 -16.89 10.60 7.53
N GLN A 56 -15.96 10.64 6.56
CA GLN A 56 -15.85 9.61 5.51
C GLN A 56 -15.35 8.27 6.08
N TYR A 57 -14.63 8.30 7.19
CA TYR A 57 -14.05 7.12 7.83
C TYR A 57 -14.85 6.63 9.04
N GLU A 58 -15.93 7.30 9.44
CA GLU A 58 -16.73 6.91 10.62
C GLU A 58 -17.26 5.48 10.50
N ASP A 59 -17.77 5.11 9.31
CA ASP A 59 -18.39 3.80 9.07
C ASP A 59 -17.38 2.66 8.91
N THR A 60 -16.16 2.96 8.46
CA THR A 60 -15.14 1.94 8.15
C THR A 60 -14.07 1.83 9.24
N GLN A 61 -13.72 2.95 9.88
CA GLN A 61 -12.61 3.08 10.82
C GLN A 61 -12.93 4.15 11.90
N PRO A 62 -13.85 3.86 12.84
CA PRO A 62 -14.32 4.83 13.82
C PRO A 62 -13.21 5.33 14.77
N SER A 63 -12.19 4.51 15.06
CA SER A 63 -11.03 4.94 15.85
C SER A 63 -10.17 5.97 15.12
N TYR A 64 -10.02 5.81 13.80
CA TYR A 64 -9.27 6.75 12.97
C TYR A 64 -10.03 8.08 12.82
N ALA A 65 -11.36 8.03 12.63
CA ALA A 65 -12.21 9.22 12.63
C ALA A 65 -12.13 9.99 13.96
N ALA A 66 -12.13 9.28 15.10
CA ALA A 66 -11.96 9.92 16.41
C ALA A 66 -10.61 10.63 16.56
N ASP A 67 -9.52 10.02 16.09
CA ASP A 67 -8.19 10.65 16.09
C ASP A 67 -8.13 11.91 15.21
N LEU A 68 -8.77 11.88 14.04
CA LEU A 68 -8.87 13.05 13.16
C LEU A 68 -9.66 14.19 13.81
N ARG A 69 -10.79 13.90 14.48
CA ARG A 69 -11.54 14.91 15.25
C ARG A 69 -10.71 15.49 16.39
N ALA A 70 -9.99 14.65 17.12
CA ALA A 70 -9.11 15.10 18.20
C ALA A 70 -7.97 15.99 17.66
N ALA A 71 -7.41 15.66 16.49
CA ALA A 71 -6.40 16.48 15.84
C ALA A 71 -6.96 17.84 15.39
N ALA A 72 -8.16 17.87 14.82
CA ALA A 72 -8.86 19.10 14.45
C ALA A 72 -9.10 20.01 15.68
N GLN A 73 -9.56 19.43 16.79
CA GLN A 73 -9.78 20.16 18.05
C GLN A 73 -8.50 20.82 18.56
N ARG A 74 -7.38 20.08 18.59
CA ARG A 74 -6.07 20.60 19.02
C ARG A 74 -5.56 21.73 18.11
N HIS A 75 -5.87 21.67 16.82
CA HIS A 75 -5.51 22.72 15.88
C HIS A 75 -6.29 24.01 16.16
N ILE A 76 -7.59 23.91 16.48
CA ILE A 76 -8.43 25.04 16.88
C ILE A 76 -7.92 25.65 18.19
N ASP A 77 -7.64 24.82 19.20
CA ASP A 77 -7.17 25.28 20.51
C ASP A 77 -5.78 25.94 20.44
N ARG A 78 -4.93 25.52 19.49
CA ARG A 78 -3.59 26.11 19.27
C ARG A 78 -3.65 27.49 18.60
N ASN A 79 -4.65 27.74 17.77
CA ASN A 79 -4.80 28.98 17.00
C ASN A 79 -5.75 30.00 17.66
N ARG A 80 -6.09 29.78 18.94
CA ARG A 80 -6.96 30.64 19.74
C ARG A 80 -6.16 31.51 20.69
#